data_AF-A0A929F187-F1
#
_entry.id   AF-A0A929F187-F1
#
_cell.length_a   1.000
_cell.length_b   1.000
_cell.length_c   1.000
_cell.angle_alpha   90.00
_cell.angle_beta   90.00
_cell.angle_gamma   90.00
#
_symmetry.space_group_name_H-M   'P 1'
#
loop_
_entity.id
_entity.type
_entity.pdbx_description
1 polymer ?
#
loop_
_entity_poly.entity_id
_entity_poly.type
_entity_poly.pdbx_seq_one_letter_code
_entity_poly.pdbx_strand_id
1 'polypeptide(L)' 'MTKLDFIFDFGSPNAYYSYKVLPDILTRTGAEMEIHPVLPGGLFKITGNQMR' A
#
# COMPACT_ATOMS: atom_id res chain seq x y z
N MET A 1 6.60 11.69 -15.32
CA MET A 1 5.37 10.95 -14.99
C MET A 1 5.45 10.59 -13.51
N THR A 2 4.43 10.89 -12.72
CA THR A 2 4.46 10.66 -11.26
C THR A 2 4.06 9.22 -10.96
N LYS A 3 4.85 8.51 -10.17
CA LYS A 3 4.60 7.11 -9.81
C LYS A 3 4.20 7.00 -8.34
N LEU A 4 3.20 6.18 -8.04
CA LEU A 4 2.78 5.79 -6.71
C LEU A 4 3.18 4.33 -6.46
N ASP A 5 4.21 4.11 -5.65
CA ASP A 5 4.52 2.78 -5.14
C ASP A 5 3.59 2.46 -3.94
N PHE A 6 2.65 1.55 -4.16
CA PHE A 6 1.64 1.17 -3.18
C PHE A 6 2.01 -0.15 -2.51
N ILE A 7 2.56 -0.06 -1.30
CA ILE A 7 2.89 -1.22 -0.47
C ILE A 7 1.59 -1.77 0.13
N PHE A 8 1.14 -2.93 -0.35
CA PHE A 8 -0.17 -3.48 -0.05
C PHE A 8 -0.08 -4.75 0.79
N ASP A 9 -0.81 -4.78 1.90
CA ASP A 9 -1.02 -5.95 2.72
C ASP A 9 -2.51 -6.35 2.67
N PHE A 10 -2.78 -7.59 2.25
CA PHE A 10 -4.14 -8.15 2.17
C PHE A 10 -4.83 -8.24 3.53
N GLY A 11 -4.06 -8.36 4.63
CA GLY A 11 -4.60 -8.43 5.99
C GLY A 11 -4.97 -7.08 6.59
N SER A 12 -4.60 -5.97 5.93
CA SER A 12 -4.79 -4.61 6.46
C SER A 12 -6.09 -3.98 5.96
N PRO A 13 -7.07 -3.71 6.85
CA PRO A 13 -8.29 -2.99 6.49
C PRO A 13 -7.99 -1.60 5.91
N ASN A 14 -6.95 -0.93 6.43
CA ASN A 14 -6.55 0.39 5.96
C ASN A 14 -6.02 0.32 4.53
N ALA A 15 -5.18 -0.68 4.22
CA ALA A 15 -4.68 -0.87 2.86
C ALA A 15 -5.84 -1.13 1.89
N TYR A 16 -6.84 -1.92 2.30
CA TYR A 16 -8.05 -2.15 1.50
C TYR A 16 -8.82 -0.85 1.23
N TYR A 17 -9.08 -0.03 2.25
CA TYR A 17 -9.77 1.25 2.07
C TYR A 17 -8.97 2.22 1.18
N SER A 18 -7.65 2.30 1.36
CA SER A 18 -6.79 3.10 0.48
C SER A 18 -6.89 2.62 -0.97
N TYR A 19 -6.82 1.32 -1.23
CA TYR A 19 -6.96 0.75 -2.57
C TYR A 19 -8.28 1.12 -3.24
N LYS A 20 -9.38 1.26 -2.47
CA LYS A 20 -10.69 1.65 -2.99
C LYS A 20 -10.78 3.11 -3.44
N VAL A 21 -10.01 4.02 -2.83
CA VAL A 21 -10.07 5.46 -3.14
C VAL A 21 -8.98 5.94 -4.09
N LEU A 22 -7.87 5.19 -4.19
CA LEU A 22 -6.73 5.53 -5.05
C LEU A 22 -7.08 5.70 -6.55
N PRO A 23 -7.97 4.91 -7.17
CA PRO A 23 -8.30 5.05 -8.60
C PRO A 23 -8.70 6.48 -8.99
N ASP A 24 -9.59 7.12 -8.23
CA ASP A 24 -10.06 8.48 -8.52
C ASP A 24 -8.94 9.52 -8.39
N ILE A 25 -7.98 9.27 -7.50
CA ILE A 25 -6.80 10.12 -7.31
C ILE A 25 -5.85 9.96 -8.50
N LEU A 26 -5.60 8.73 -8.93
CA LEU A 26 -4.74 8.42 -10.09
C LEU A 26 -5.32 9.06 -11.36
N THR A 27 -6.64 8.98 -11.57
CA THR A 27 -7.31 9.64 -12.70
C THR A 27 -7.16 11.16 -12.65
N ARG A 28 -7.34 11.80 -11.48
CA ARG A 28 -7.24 13.27 -11.35
C ARG A 28 -5.81 13.79 -11.49
N THR A 29 -4.81 12.98 -11.14
CA THR A 29 -3.40 13.40 -11.10
C THR A 29 -2.59 12.92 -12.31
N GLY A 30 -3.10 11.94 -13.07
CA GLY A 30 -2.34 11.28 -14.13
C GLY A 30 -1.16 10.45 -13.60
N ALA A 31 -1.15 10.11 -12.31
CA ALA A 31 -0.14 9.25 -11.72
C ALA A 31 -0.39 7.78 -12.07
N GLU A 32 0.69 7.00 -12.15
CA GLU A 32 0.62 5.55 -12.32
C GLU A 32 0.95 4.84 -11.02
N MET A 33 0.19 3.79 -10.70
CA MET A 33 0.38 3.02 -9.49
C MET A 33 1.08 1.69 -9.77
N GLU A 34 2.10 1.37 -8.98
CA GLU A 34 2.72 0.05 -8.92
C GLU A 34 2.44 -0.57 -7.56
N ILE A 35 1.88 -1.78 -7.54
CA ILE A 35 1.47 -2.45 -6.31
C ILE A 35 2.56 -3.42 -5.87
N HIS A 36 3.01 -3.27 -4.62
CA HIS A 36 4.01 -4.13 -3.99
C HIS A 36 3.34 -4.94 -2.88
N PRO A 37 2.92 -6.19 -3.14
CA PRO A 37 2.30 -7.02 -2.11
C PRO A 37 3.34 -7.43 -1.06
N VAL A 38 2.99 -7.31 0.22
CA VAL A 38 3.87 -7.65 1.34
C VAL A 38 3.15 -8.46 2.41
N LEU A 39 3.94 -9.21 3.19
CA LEU A 39 3.48 -9.86 4.41
C LEU A 39 3.93 -9.04 5.63
N PRO A 40 3.02 -8.52 6.46
CA PRO A 40 3.36 -7.66 7.60
C PRO A 40 4.31 -8.31 8.58
N GLY A 41 4.18 -9.62 8.82
CA GLY A 41 5.05 -10.36 9.75
C GLY A 41 6.54 -10.24 9.38
N GLY A 42 6.88 -10.26 8.09
CA GLY A 42 8.25 -10.04 7.62
C GLY A 42 8.71 -8.60 7.83
N LEU A 43 7.84 -7.64 7.52
CA LEU A 43 8.13 -6.20 7.64
C LEU A 43 8.34 -5.78 9.10
N PHE A 44 7.49 -6.25 10.00
CA PHE A 44 7.57 -6.04 11.44
C PHE A 44 8.86 -6.59 12.04
N LYS A 45 9.27 -7.80 11.61
CA LYS A 45 10.54 -8.39 12.04
C LYS A 45 11.75 -7.58 11.60
N ILE A 46 11.79 -7.12 10.35
CA ILE A 46 12.92 -6.35 9.80
C ILE A 46 13.00 -4.96 10.42
N THR A 47 11.87 -4.33 10.69
CA THR A 47 11.80 -2.96 11.25
C THR A 47 11.90 -2.93 12.78
N GLY A 48 11.89 -4.08 13.47
CA GLY A 48 11.87 -4.15 14.93
C GLY A 48 10.54 -3.70 15.55
N ASN A 49 9.50 -3.51 14.75
CA ASN A 49 8.17 -3.12 15.21
C ASN A 49 7.32 -4.38 15.45
N GLN A 50 7.08 -4.76 16.71
CA GLN A 50 6.34 -5.98 17.03
C GLN A 50 4.84 -5.71 17.17
N MET A 51 4.03 -6.49 16.46
CA MET A 51 2.61 -6.65 16.77
C MET A 51 2.52 -7.39 18.10
N ARG A 52 2.23 -6.65 19.17
CA ARG A 52 1.93 -7.23 20.49
C ARG A 52 0.53 -7.81 20.52
#